data_AF-A0A094F3W0-F1
#
_entry.id   AF-A0A094F3W0-F1
#
_cell.length_a   1.000
_cell.length_b   1.000
_cell.length_c   1.000
_cell.angle_alpha   90.00
_cell.angle_beta   90.00
_cell.angle_gamma   90.00
#
_symmetry.space_group_name_H-M   'P 1'
#
loop_
_entity.id
_entity.type
_entity.pdbx_description
1 polymer ?
#
loop_
_entity_poly.entity_id
_entity_poly.type
_entity_poly.pdbx_seq_one_letter_code
_entity_poly.pdbx_strand_id
1 'polypeptide(L)'
;MASSDPQSSAYFHTSICKTLCDTIDDLICTGRIEPQLGGKILRNCVSSIQKVFAENVKAVVKMKGRLQYYRNFENKWWWVVRNCTLTLGTGVRAETMHVDKLRIVGYPTTDEQSGNKSSSAEPDGRKNKKGIKKVVK
;
A
#
# COMPACT_ATOMS: atom_id res chain seq x y z
N MET A 1 10.56 -16.23 -13.02
CA MET A 1 11.40 -15.06 -12.69
C MET A 1 10.47 -14.00 -12.15
N ALA A 2 10.44 -13.78 -10.83
CA ALA A 2 9.70 -12.67 -10.27
C ALA A 2 10.50 -11.41 -10.61
N SER A 3 10.12 -10.70 -11.68
CA SER A 3 10.67 -9.37 -11.93
C SER A 3 10.24 -8.51 -10.74
N SER A 4 11.19 -8.20 -9.87
CA SER A 4 11.07 -7.11 -8.91
C SER A 4 11.09 -5.80 -9.71
N ASP A 5 10.01 -5.56 -10.45
CA ASP A 5 9.85 -4.34 -11.21
C ASP A 5 9.95 -3.16 -10.23
N PRO A 6 10.80 -2.15 -10.51
CA PRO A 6 10.87 -0.94 -9.68
C PRO A 6 9.51 -0.26 -9.52
N GLN A 7 8.63 -0.44 -10.52
CA GLN A 7 7.24 -0.02 -10.58
C GLN A 7 6.34 -0.70 -9.51
N SER A 8 6.78 -1.80 -8.92
CA SER A 8 6.01 -2.54 -7.91
C SER A 8 6.15 -1.94 -6.50
N SER A 9 7.04 -0.97 -6.30
CA SER A 9 7.20 -0.34 -4.99
C SER A 9 6.06 0.63 -4.68
N ALA A 10 5.55 0.59 -3.45
CA ALA A 10 4.58 1.54 -2.93
C ALA A 10 5.01 3.00 -3.12
N TYR A 11 6.32 3.24 -3.06
CA TYR A 11 6.89 4.57 -3.15
C TYR A 11 6.91 5.13 -4.57
N PHE A 12 6.72 4.32 -5.60
CA PHE A 12 6.81 4.77 -6.99
C PHE A 12 5.75 5.83 -7.34
N HIS A 13 4.54 5.69 -6.78
CA HIS A 13 3.42 6.61 -7.02
C HIS A 13 3.47 7.88 -6.16
N THR A 14 4.49 8.05 -5.33
CA THR A 14 4.67 9.25 -4.51
C THR A 14 5.13 10.43 -5.37
N SER A 15 4.84 11.65 -4.92
CA SER A 15 5.27 12.86 -5.63
C SER A 15 6.78 12.93 -5.82
N ILE A 16 7.57 12.51 -4.82
CA ILE A 16 9.04 12.54 -4.89
C ILE A 16 9.57 11.62 -5.99
N CYS A 17 9.09 10.38 -6.08
CA CYS A 17 9.49 9.45 -7.14
C CYS A 17 8.98 9.91 -8.49
N LYS A 18 7.77 10.47 -8.56
CA LYS A 18 7.21 10.98 -9.81
C LYS A 18 8.03 12.13 -10.39
N THR A 19 8.36 13.14 -9.58
CA THR A 19 9.22 14.25 -10.01
C THR A 19 10.61 13.76 -10.42
N LEU A 20 11.16 12.75 -9.73
CA LEU A 20 12.42 12.13 -10.13
C LEU A 20 12.30 11.42 -11.48
N CYS A 21 11.23 10.67 -11.73
CA CYS A 21 10.96 10.04 -13.03
C CYS A 21 10.90 11.09 -14.13
N ASP A 22 10.11 12.15 -13.94
CA ASP A 22 9.95 13.23 -14.92
C ASP A 22 11.33 13.87 -15.24
N THR A 23 12.16 14.10 -14.22
CA THR A 23 13.51 14.65 -14.39
C THR A 23 14.45 13.69 -15.13
N ILE A 24 14.38 12.40 -14.81
CA ILE A 24 15.18 11.36 -15.49
C ILE A 24 14.78 11.27 -16.96
N ASP A 25 13.48 11.31 -17.25
CA ASP A 25 12.95 11.26 -18.61
C ASP A 25 13.42 12.49 -19.42
N ASP A 26 13.40 13.69 -18.85
CA ASP A 26 13.96 14.90 -19.49
C ASP A 26 15.47 14.76 -19.80
N LEU A 27 16.23 14.17 -18.87
CA LEU A 27 17.68 13.93 -19.08
C LEU A 27 17.96 12.87 -20.14
N ILE A 28 17.07 11.88 -20.27
CA ILE A 28 17.13 10.88 -21.34
C ILE A 28 16.78 11.53 -22.68
N CYS A 29 15.70 12.31 -22.74
CA CYS A 29 15.27 13.01 -23.96
C CYS A 29 16.33 13.99 -24.48
N THR A 30 17.08 14.63 -23.58
CA THR A 30 18.19 15.53 -23.94
C THR A 30 19.51 14.80 -24.25
N GLY A 31 19.52 13.46 -24.19
CA GLY A 31 20.70 12.64 -24.47
C GLY A 31 21.81 12.76 -23.42
N ARG A 32 21.51 13.29 -22.23
CA ARG A 32 22.47 13.47 -21.13
C ARG A 32 22.70 12.18 -20.35
N ILE A 33 21.71 11.32 -20.30
CA ILE A 33 21.72 10.06 -19.53
C ILE A 33 21.15 8.92 -20.38
N GLU A 34 21.76 7.74 -20.28
CA GLU A 34 21.22 6.52 -20.90
C GLU A 34 20.04 5.96 -20.07
N PRO A 35 18.98 5.42 -20.70
CA PRO A 35 17.85 4.82 -20.00
C PRO A 35 18.24 3.78 -18.93
N GLN A 36 19.30 3.01 -19.18
CA GLN A 36 19.81 2.01 -18.24
C GLN A 36 20.32 2.64 -16.94
N LEU A 37 20.95 3.81 -17.03
CA LEU A 37 21.43 4.56 -15.87
C LEU A 37 20.26 5.20 -15.11
N GLY A 38 19.29 5.79 -15.82
CA GLY A 38 18.06 6.32 -15.21
C GLY A 38 17.34 5.29 -14.36
N GLY A 39 17.15 4.08 -14.88
CA GLY A 39 16.56 2.96 -14.13
C GLY A 39 17.35 2.56 -12.89
N LYS A 40 18.69 2.67 -12.89
CA LYS A 40 19.54 2.42 -11.71
C LYS A 40 19.35 3.50 -10.64
N ILE A 41 19.32 4.77 -11.04
CA ILE A 41 19.12 5.91 -10.13
C ILE A 41 17.78 5.77 -9.41
N LEU A 42 16.72 5.44 -10.15
CA LEU A 42 15.38 5.29 -9.60
C LEU A 42 15.29 4.15 -8.58
N ARG A 43 15.90 2.99 -8.88
CA ARG A 43 15.98 1.87 -7.92
C ARG A 43 16.69 2.26 -6.62
N ASN A 44 17.80 2.98 -6.74
CA ASN A 44 18.56 3.44 -5.57
C ASN A 44 17.75 4.44 -4.73
N CYS A 45 17.01 5.34 -5.37
CA CYS A 45 16.14 6.30 -4.69
C CYS A 45 15.03 5.59 -3.90
N VAL A 46 14.31 4.65 -4.54
CA VAL A 46 13.25 3.87 -3.88
C VAL A 46 13.78 3.11 -2.66
N SER A 47 14.94 2.46 -2.79
CA SER A 47 15.58 1.76 -1.66
C SER A 47 15.97 2.71 -0.52
N SER A 48 16.50 3.88 -0.85
CA SER A 48 16.86 4.91 0.12
C SER A 48 15.64 5.43 0.88
N ILE A 49 14.52 5.70 0.17
CA ILE A 49 13.26 6.13 0.79
C ILE A 49 12.77 5.06 1.78
N GLN A 50 12.73 3.80 1.37
CA GLN A 50 12.29 2.71 2.25
C GLN A 50 13.12 2.65 3.54
N LYS A 51 14.45 2.79 3.44
CA LYS A 51 15.35 2.82 4.59
C LYS A 51 15.06 4.00 5.52
N VAL A 52 14.93 5.21 4.96
CA VAL A 52 14.65 6.43 5.74
C VAL A 52 13.31 6.34 6.46
N PHE A 53 12.26 5.82 5.79
CA PHE A 53 10.95 5.62 6.41
C PHE A 53 11.00 4.62 7.57
N ALA A 54 11.74 3.52 7.43
CA ALA A 54 11.89 2.52 8.49
C ALA A 54 12.66 3.05 9.71
N GLU A 55 13.72 3.84 9.49
CA GLU A 55 14.63 4.28 10.56
C GLU A 55 14.18 5.58 11.25
N ASN A 56 13.61 6.52 10.50
CA ASN A 56 13.44 7.90 10.97
C ASN A 56 11.97 8.29 11.22
N VAL A 57 11.01 7.65 10.55
CA VAL A 57 9.60 8.07 10.64
C VAL A 57 8.92 7.36 11.81
N LYS A 58 8.65 8.12 12.88
CA LYS A 58 7.93 7.65 14.09
C LYS A 58 6.51 8.21 14.21
N ALA A 59 6.11 9.05 13.27
CA ALA A 59 4.81 9.71 13.30
C ALA A 59 3.67 8.68 13.17
N VAL A 60 2.64 8.82 14.00
CA VAL A 60 1.45 7.97 13.96
C VAL A 60 0.27 8.81 13.48
N VAL A 61 -0.38 8.37 12.41
CA VAL A 61 -1.58 9.01 11.87
C VAL A 61 -2.80 8.19 12.26
N LYS A 62 -3.76 8.82 12.92
CA LYS A 62 -5.08 8.23 13.18
C LYS A 62 -6.07 8.77 12.14
N MET A 63 -6.89 7.89 11.58
CA MET A 63 -7.89 8.25 10.58
C MET A 63 -9.26 7.73 11.00
N LYS A 64 -10.31 8.53 10.79
CA LYS A 64 -11.71 8.09 10.83
C LYS A 64 -12.42 8.58 9.57
N GLY A 65 -13.29 7.76 8.98
CA GLY A 65 -14.05 8.14 7.79
C GLY A 65 -15.04 7.04 7.39
N ARG A 66 -15.79 7.28 6.31
CA ARG A 66 -16.75 6.30 5.75
C ARG A 66 -16.10 5.52 4.61
N LEU A 67 -15.99 4.19 4.76
CA LEU A 67 -15.49 3.33 3.69
C LEU A 67 -16.50 3.29 2.54
N GLN A 68 -16.05 3.66 1.33
CA GLN A 68 -16.87 3.62 0.12
C GLN A 68 -16.79 2.24 -0.56
N TYR A 69 -15.57 1.75 -0.80
CA TYR A 69 -15.31 0.41 -1.32
C TYR A 69 -13.86 0.00 -1.03
N TYR A 70 -13.61 -1.30 -1.09
CA TYR A 70 -12.27 -1.89 -0.96
C TYR A 70 -12.03 -2.95 -2.04
N ARG A 71 -10.77 -3.21 -2.35
CA ARG A 71 -10.35 -4.29 -3.26
C ARG A 71 -9.07 -4.93 -2.72
N ASN A 72 -9.03 -6.25 -2.71
CA ASN A 72 -7.80 -7.01 -2.57
C ASN A 72 -7.49 -7.70 -3.90
N PHE A 73 -6.25 -7.61 -4.35
CA PHE A 73 -5.77 -8.30 -5.54
C PHE A 73 -4.26 -8.50 -5.42
N GLU A 74 -3.76 -9.73 -5.62
CA GLU A 74 -2.33 -10.07 -5.55
C GLU A 74 -1.64 -9.56 -4.27
N ASN A 75 -2.26 -9.80 -3.11
CA ASN A 75 -1.77 -9.35 -1.79
C ASN A 75 -1.62 -7.82 -1.65
N LYS A 76 -2.15 -7.03 -2.59
CA LYS A 76 -2.28 -5.58 -2.48
C LYS A 76 -3.69 -5.22 -2.09
N TRP A 77 -3.81 -4.29 -1.14
CA TRP A 77 -5.08 -3.78 -0.68
C TRP A 77 -5.32 -2.36 -1.15
N TRP A 78 -6.56 -2.08 -1.51
CA TRP A 78 -7.02 -0.77 -1.93
C TRP A 78 -8.25 -0.40 -1.13
N TRP A 79 -8.26 0.81 -0.56
CA TRP A 79 -9.43 1.37 0.11
C TRP A 79 -9.72 2.76 -0.42
N VAL A 80 -11.00 3.06 -0.57
CA VAL A 80 -11.47 4.42 -0.86
C VAL A 80 -12.40 4.83 0.27
N VAL A 81 -11.99 5.85 1.02
CA VAL A 81 -12.69 6.36 2.19
C VAL A 81 -13.14 7.79 1.90
N ARG A 82 -14.35 8.15 2.34
CA ARG A 82 -14.93 9.50 2.19
C ARG A 82 -15.15 10.17 3.54
N ASN A 83 -15.13 11.50 3.53
CA ASN A 83 -15.33 12.38 4.69
C ASN A 83 -14.44 11.94 5.85
N CYS A 84 -13.14 11.99 5.60
CA CYS A 84 -12.12 11.51 6.52
C CYS A 84 -11.66 12.65 7.44
N THR A 85 -11.50 12.35 8.71
CA THR A 85 -10.73 13.17 9.64
C THR A 85 -9.43 12.44 9.95
N LEU A 86 -8.32 13.10 9.63
CA LEU A 86 -6.97 12.67 9.93
C LEU A 86 -6.48 13.41 11.18
N THR A 87 -5.84 12.69 12.09
CA THR A 87 -5.21 13.25 13.29
C THR A 87 -3.75 12.84 13.27
N LEU A 88 -2.87 13.83 13.09
CA LEU A 88 -1.42 13.63 13.03
C LEU A 88 -0.87 13.73 14.46
N GLY A 89 -0.31 12.63 14.95
CA GLY A 89 0.39 12.59 16.22
C GLY A 89 1.87 12.94 16.02
N THR A 90 2.21 14.22 16.16
CA THR A 90 3.60 14.72 16.13
C THR A 90 3.88 15.48 17.43
N GLY A 91 4.26 14.75 18.48
CA GLY A 91 4.66 15.35 19.76
C GLY A 91 3.51 16.03 20.53
N VAL A 92 3.77 17.25 21.04
CA VAL A 92 2.94 17.97 22.03
C VAL A 92 1.60 18.50 21.46
N ARG A 93 1.42 18.53 20.13
CA ARG A 93 0.18 19.02 19.50
C ARG A 93 -0.34 18.01 18.48
N ALA A 94 -1.60 17.62 18.63
CA ALA A 94 -2.32 16.84 17.65
C ALA A 94 -2.94 17.80 16.62
N GLU A 95 -2.54 17.68 15.36
CA GLU A 95 -3.14 18.42 14.26
C GLU A 95 -4.25 17.58 13.62
N THR A 96 -5.39 18.20 13.35
CA THR A 96 -6.52 17.54 12.68
C THR A 96 -6.76 18.12 11.29
N MET A 97 -6.91 17.25 10.30
CA MET A 97 -7.16 17.61 8.91
C MET A 97 -8.41 16.90 8.39
N HIS A 98 -9.24 17.61 7.63
CA HIS A 98 -10.41 17.05 6.95
C HIS A 98 -10.08 16.75 5.48
N VAL A 99 -10.50 15.58 4.99
CA VAL A 99 -10.27 15.11 3.61
C VAL A 99 -11.54 14.49 3.05
N ASP A 100 -12.07 15.04 1.96
CA ASP A 100 -13.33 14.57 1.36
C ASP A 100 -13.24 13.15 0.81
N LYS A 101 -12.10 12.80 0.20
CA LYS A 101 -11.85 11.48 -0.38
C LYS A 101 -10.39 11.09 -0.24
N LEU A 102 -10.14 9.99 0.45
CA LEU A 102 -8.82 9.40 0.63
C LEU A 102 -8.73 8.05 -0.07
N ARG A 103 -7.67 7.84 -0.84
CA ARG A 103 -7.32 6.55 -1.44
C ARG A 103 -6.11 5.99 -0.70
N ILE A 104 -6.22 4.75 -0.22
CA ILE A 104 -5.17 4.08 0.53
C ILE A 104 -4.78 2.82 -0.24
N VAL A 105 -3.49 2.61 -0.42
CA VAL A 105 -2.94 1.40 -1.05
C VAL A 105 -1.97 0.75 -0.07
N GLY A 106 -2.30 -0.47 0.34
CA GLY A 106 -1.48 -1.30 1.21
C GLY A 106 -0.68 -2.30 0.38
N TYR A 107 0.64 -2.31 0.57
CA TYR A 107 1.54 -3.31 0.00
C TYR A 107 1.90 -4.32 1.10
N PRO A 108 2.11 -5.60 0.75
CA PRO A 108 2.52 -6.60 1.72
C PRO A 108 3.89 -6.24 2.31
N THR A 109 4.09 -6.51 3.60
CA THR A 109 5.44 -6.47 4.18
C THR A 109 6.25 -7.63 3.61
N THR A 110 7.55 -7.44 3.40
CA THR A 110 8.43 -8.43 2.77
C THR A 110 8.64 -9.70 3.62
N ASP A 111 7.92 -9.86 4.72
CA ASP A 111 8.03 -10.99 5.65
C ASP A 111 7.28 -12.26 5.16
N GLU A 112 6.50 -12.18 4.07
CA GLU A 112 5.73 -13.32 3.54
C GLU A 112 6.03 -13.63 2.06
N GLN A 113 7.32 -13.70 1.70
CA GLN A 113 7.76 -14.43 0.49
C GLN A 113 8.79 -15.50 0.83
N SER A 114 8.42 -16.42 1.73
CA SER A 114 9.02 -17.75 1.76
C SER A 114 7.97 -18.82 2.06
N GLY A 115 7.47 -19.46 0.99
CA GLY A 115 6.92 -20.82 1.02
C GLY A 115 5.43 -20.97 1.36
N ASN A 116 4.57 -21.03 0.33
CA ASN A 116 3.93 -22.29 -0.04
C ASN A 116 3.04 -22.14 -1.29
N LYS A 117 3.14 -23.13 -2.17
CA LYS A 117 2.11 -23.43 -3.17
C LYS A 117 0.90 -24.00 -2.43
N SER A 118 -0.28 -23.41 -2.61
CA SER A 118 -1.57 -24.08 -2.46
C SER A 118 -2.57 -23.30 -3.33
N SER A 119 -2.90 -23.83 -4.51
CA SER A 119 -4.01 -24.75 -4.75
C SER A 119 -5.36 -24.12 -4.46
N SER A 120 -6.12 -23.95 -5.54
CA SER A 120 -7.56 -23.66 -5.62
C SER A 120 -8.38 -24.16 -4.41
N ALA A 121 -9.22 -23.30 -3.86
CA ALA A 121 -10.37 -23.72 -3.06
C ALA A 121 -11.58 -22.85 -3.44
N GLU A 122 -12.56 -23.50 -4.08
CA GLU A 122 -13.93 -23.01 -4.24
C GLU A 122 -14.63 -22.85 -2.87
N PRO A 123 -15.70 -22.04 -2.77
CA PRO A 123 -16.37 -21.80 -1.49
C PRO A 123 -17.42 -22.88 -1.18
N ASP A 124 -17.19 -23.70 -0.15
CA ASP A 124 -18.16 -24.69 0.35
C ASP A 124 -18.95 -24.18 1.58
N GLY A 125 -20.28 -24.15 1.43
CA GLY A 125 -21.22 -24.74 2.37
C GLY A 125 -21.28 -24.24 3.82
N ARG A 126 -22.04 -23.17 4.05
CA ARG A 126 -22.50 -22.72 5.38
C ARG A 126 -23.45 -23.76 6.02
N LYS A 127 -23.06 -24.45 7.11
CA LYS A 127 -23.97 -25.25 7.97
C LYS A 127 -24.10 -24.64 9.36
N ASN A 128 -25.23 -23.95 9.61
CA ASN A 128 -25.67 -23.55 10.94
C ASN A 128 -26.48 -24.69 11.59
N LYS A 129 -25.99 -25.28 12.68
CA LYS A 129 -26.80 -26.15 13.56
C LYS A 129 -27.62 -25.28 14.52
N LYS A 130 -28.95 -25.23 14.33
CA LYS A 130 -29.91 -24.78 15.35
C LYS A 130 -30.38 -26.01 16.14
N GLY A 131 -30.09 -26.04 17.44
CA GLY A 131 -30.69 -26.98 18.38
C GLY A 131 -32.15 -26.61 18.65
N ILE A 132 -33.07 -27.52 18.36
CA ILE A 132 -34.47 -27.43 18.78
C ILE A 132 -34.70 -28.54 19.80
N LYS A 133 -34.95 -28.16 21.05
CA LYS A 133 -35.51 -29.02 22.09
C LYS A 133 -36.95 -29.37 21.70
N LYS A 134 -37.31 -30.66 21.72
CA LYS A 134 -38.71 -31.09 21.84
C LYS A 134 -38.84 -31.95 23.10
N VAL A 135 -39.46 -31.35 24.10
CA VAL A 135 -40.33 -32.01 25.09
C VAL A 135 -41.58 -32.49 24.34
N VAL A 136 -42.18 -33.62 24.73
CA VAL A 136 -43.64 -33.80 24.87
C VAL A 136 -43.95 -35.22 25.39
N LYS A 137 -44.73 -35.21 26.49
CA LYS A 137 -45.64 -36.20 27.10
C LYS A 137 -45.18 -37.63 27.37
#